data_AF-A0A2E3IUQ2-F1
#
_entry.id   AF-A0A2E3IUQ2-F1
#
_cell.length_a   1.000
_cell.length_b   1.000
_cell.length_c   1.000
_cell.angle_alpha   90.00
_cell.angle_beta   90.00
_cell.angle_gamma   90.00
#
_symmetry.space_group_name_H-M   'P 1'
#
loop_
_entity.id
_entity.type
_entity.pdbx_description
1 polymer ?
#
loop_
_entity_poly.entity_id
_entity_poly.type
_entity_poly.pdbx_seq_one_letter_code
_entity_poly.pdbx_strand_id
1 'polypeptide(L)'
;MPSLEAPSDKPYPFVYFITIKNNSNQKVKIFGRKWILTSKDGQKLVVEGEGVVGQFPEILAGEEFNYNSYHVISCDSQVGGAFFGETNNGIPIYTKIPSFELTIPKWA
;
A
#
# COMPACT_ATOMS: atom_id res chain seq x y z
N MET A 1 -11.59 12.00 -2.16
CA MET A 1 -10.14 12.05 -1.88
C MET A 1 -9.96 12.00 -0.38
N PRO A 2 -8.96 11.25 0.14
CA PRO A 2 -8.60 11.35 1.56
C PRO A 2 -8.26 12.81 1.91
N SER A 3 -8.50 13.21 3.16
CA SER A 3 -7.92 14.45 3.68
C SER A 3 -6.41 14.30 3.59
N LEU A 4 -5.75 15.13 2.78
CA LEU A 4 -4.30 15.08 2.59
C LEU A 4 -3.61 15.77 3.78
N GLU A 5 -3.80 15.23 4.97
CA GLU A 5 -3.13 15.73 6.17
C GLU A 5 -1.65 15.40 6.08
N ALA A 6 -0.83 16.45 6.00
CA ALA A 6 0.62 16.37 5.98
C ALA A 6 1.17 17.12 7.20
N PRO A 7 1.93 16.45 8.09
CA PRO A 7 2.58 17.12 9.20
C PRO A 7 3.76 17.98 8.67
N SER A 8 4.16 18.98 9.44
CA SER A 8 5.18 19.95 9.00
C SER A 8 6.56 19.32 8.72
N ASP A 9 6.87 18.18 9.35
CA ASP A 9 8.10 17.42 9.13
C ASP A 9 8.06 16.56 7.85
N LYS A 10 6.88 16.29 7.28
CA LYS A 10 6.67 15.53 6.04
C LYS A 10 5.63 16.22 5.16
N PRO A 11 5.96 17.38 4.57
CA PRO A 11 4.97 18.27 3.96
C PRO A 11 4.49 17.82 2.57
N TYR A 12 5.05 16.75 2.00
CA TYR A 12 4.76 16.33 0.63
C TYR A 12 3.83 15.11 0.60
N PRO A 13 2.51 15.28 0.43
CA PRO A 13 1.58 14.16 0.26
C PRO A 13 1.61 13.61 -1.17
N PHE A 14 1.68 12.29 -1.29
CA PHE A 14 1.59 11.54 -2.54
C PHE A 14 0.41 10.59 -2.50
N VAL A 15 -0.58 10.84 -3.35
CA VAL A 15 -1.71 9.94 -3.53
C VAL A 15 -1.31 8.78 -4.43
N TYR A 16 -1.66 7.56 -4.02
CA TYR A 16 -1.48 6.36 -4.83
C TYR A 16 -2.82 5.65 -5.03
N PHE A 17 -2.93 4.95 -6.15
CA PHE A 17 -4.06 4.11 -6.53
C PHE A 17 -3.55 2.69 -6.70
N ILE A 18 -4.17 1.73 -6.02
CA ILE A 18 -3.74 0.34 -6.04
C ILE A 18 -4.92 -0.55 -6.37
N THR A 19 -4.66 -1.48 -7.27
CA THR A 19 -5.56 -2.56 -7.63
C THR A 19 -4.95 -3.88 -7.15
N ILE A 20 -5.67 -4.61 -6.31
CA ILE A 20 -5.33 -5.96 -5.89
C ILE A 20 -6.15 -6.92 -6.74
N LYS A 21 -5.51 -7.66 -7.65
CA LYS A 21 -6.19 -8.63 -8.52
C LYS A 21 -6.00 -10.05 -8.02
N ASN A 22 -7.09 -10.80 -7.87
CA ASN A 22 -7.02 -12.21 -7.54
C ASN A 22 -6.98 -13.06 -8.81
N ASN A 23 -5.77 -13.35 -9.28
CA ASN A 23 -5.55 -14.19 -10.46
C ASN A 23 -5.55 -15.69 -10.13
N SER A 24 -5.99 -16.09 -8.94
CA SER A 24 -6.14 -17.49 -8.55
C SER A 24 -7.54 -18.02 -8.86
N ASN A 25 -7.76 -19.31 -8.63
CA ASN A 25 -9.06 -19.97 -8.74
C ASN A 25 -9.81 -20.08 -7.39
N GLN A 26 -9.32 -19.42 -6.34
CA GLN A 26 -9.92 -19.46 -5.00
C GLN A 26 -10.26 -18.06 -4.53
N LYS A 27 -11.26 -17.94 -3.64
CA LYS A 27 -11.51 -16.68 -2.92
C LYS A 27 -10.35 -16.40 -1.96
N VAL A 28 -9.90 -15.15 -1.92
CA VAL A 28 -8.83 -14.67 -1.04
C VAL A 28 -9.36 -13.53 -0.18
N LYS A 29 -9.00 -13.51 1.09
CA LYS A 29 -9.27 -12.41 2.01
C LYS A 29 -7.96 -11.73 2.39
N ILE A 30 -7.85 -10.42 2.20
CA ILE A 30 -6.70 -9.63 2.67
C ILE A 30 -7.00 -9.10 4.06
N PHE A 31 -6.10 -9.34 5.01
CA PHE A 31 -6.25 -8.90 6.40
C PHE A 31 -5.14 -7.98 6.89
N GLY A 32 -4.07 -7.79 6.11
CA GLY A 32 -2.96 -6.96 6.55
C GLY A 32 -2.14 -6.41 5.41
N ARG A 33 -1.39 -5.35 5.73
CA ARG A 33 -0.43 -4.74 4.83
C ARG A 33 0.84 -4.35 5.58
N LYS A 34 1.94 -4.39 4.86
CA LYS A 34 3.23 -3.82 5.27
C LYS A 34 3.76 -2.95 4.16
N TRP A 35 4.08 -1.72 4.49
CA TRP A 35 4.76 -0.76 3.63
C TRP A 35 6.17 -0.53 4.15
N ILE A 36 7.09 -0.36 3.20
CA ILE A 36 8.48 0.01 3.44
C ILE A 36 8.75 1.23 2.57
N LEU A 37 8.93 2.38 3.22
CA LEU A 37 9.37 3.60 2.58
C LEU A 37 10.86 3.75 2.85
N THR A 38 11.65 3.86 1.78
CA THR A 38 13.10 4.10 1.85
C THR A 38 13.36 5.50 1.30
N SER A 39 13.71 6.40 2.18
CA SER A 39 14.05 7.78 1.83
C SER A 39 15.45 7.86 1.22
N LYS A 40 15.68 8.84 0.36
CA LYS A 40 16.95 9.06 -0.35
C LYS A 40 18.14 9.31 0.58
N ASP A 41 17.88 9.79 1.79
CA ASP A 41 18.87 9.96 2.86
C ASP A 41 19.23 8.64 3.58
N GLY A 42 18.65 7.52 3.15
CA GLY A 42 18.91 6.18 3.69
C GLY A 42 17.98 5.77 4.82
N GLN A 43 17.08 6.64 5.28
CA GLN A 43 16.11 6.29 6.33
C GLN A 43 15.06 5.31 5.80
N LYS A 44 14.62 4.40 6.68
CA LYS A 44 13.55 3.44 6.39
C LYS A 44 12.41 3.60 7.38
N LEU A 45 11.20 3.79 6.85
CA LEU A 45 9.96 3.78 7.61
C LEU A 45 9.17 2.52 7.25
N VAL A 46 8.84 1.73 8.27
CA VAL A 46 7.96 0.57 8.12
C VAL A 46 6.59 0.94 8.66
N VAL A 47 5.56 0.76 7.84
CA VAL A 47 4.17 0.99 8.24
C VAL A 47 3.41 -0.32 8.10
N GLU A 48 2.93 -0.85 9.22
CA GLU A 48 2.12 -2.06 9.28
C GLU A 48 0.72 -1.71 9.74
N GLY A 49 -0.27 -2.46 9.27
CA GLY A 49 -1.64 -2.24 9.70
C GLY A 49 -2.58 -3.33 9.21
N GLU A 50 -3.66 -3.49 9.95
CA GLU A 50 -4.74 -4.39 9.60
C GLU A 50 -5.56 -3.84 8.43
N GLY A 51 -6.02 -4.77 7.60
CA GLY A 51 -6.82 -4.52 6.41
C GLY A 51 -6.13 -3.61 5.39
N VAL A 52 -6.96 -3.02 4.55
CA VAL A 52 -6.61 -2.03 3.53
C VAL A 52 -7.63 -0.91 3.64
N VAL A 53 -7.19 0.31 3.98
CA VAL A 53 -8.06 1.47 4.24
C VAL A 53 -9.25 1.19 5.20
N GLY A 54 -9.00 0.38 6.24
CA GLY A 54 -10.01 -0.01 7.23
C GLY A 54 -10.97 -1.11 6.76
N GLN A 55 -10.73 -1.69 5.59
CA GLN A 55 -11.51 -2.80 5.03
C GLN A 55 -10.71 -4.10 5.03
N PHE A 56 -11.41 -5.22 5.07
CA PHE A 56 -10.83 -6.57 4.94
C PHE A 56 -11.36 -7.21 3.67
N PRO A 57 -10.83 -6.85 2.48
CA PRO A 57 -11.47 -7.20 1.23
C PRO A 57 -11.41 -8.70 0.98
N GLU A 58 -12.57 -9.27 0.66
CA GLU A 58 -12.71 -10.61 0.12
C GLU A 58 -12.80 -10.49 -1.40
N ILE A 59 -11.84 -11.06 -2.11
CA ILE A 59 -11.68 -10.95 -3.56
C ILE A 59 -11.94 -12.31 -4.17
N LEU A 60 -13.01 -12.46 -4.96
CA LEU A 60 -13.31 -13.72 -5.63
C LEU A 60 -12.28 -14.01 -6.73
N ALA A 61 -12.29 -15.25 -7.22
CA ALA A 61 -11.43 -15.64 -8.34
C ALA A 61 -11.72 -14.77 -9.58
N GLY A 62 -10.68 -14.14 -10.13
CA GLY A 62 -10.78 -13.24 -11.27
C GLY A 62 -11.24 -11.82 -10.95
N GLU A 63 -11.63 -11.53 -9.71
CA GLU A 63 -12.03 -10.18 -9.30
C GLU A 63 -10.85 -9.33 -8.82
N GLU A 64 -11.13 -8.05 -8.62
CA GLU A 64 -10.17 -7.08 -8.13
C GLU A 64 -10.77 -6.15 -7.07
N PHE A 65 -9.90 -5.72 -6.16
CA PHE A 65 -10.20 -4.69 -5.17
C PHE A 65 -9.38 -3.44 -5.46
N ASN A 66 -10.05 -2.30 -5.60
CA ASN A 66 -9.46 -1.02 -5.94
C ASN A 66 -9.56 -0.07 -4.75
N TYR A 67 -8.46 0.60 -4.42
CA TYR A 67 -8.46 1.64 -3.41
C TYR A 67 -7.42 2.72 -3.70
N ASN A 68 -7.59 3.86 -3.07
CA ASN A 68 -6.60 4.93 -3.07
C ASN A 68 -6.31 5.38 -1.64
N SER A 69 -5.07 5.77 -1.41
CA SER A 69 -4.61 6.33 -0.13
C SER A 69 -3.42 7.23 -0.43
N TYR A 70 -2.62 7.57 0.58
CA TYR A 70 -1.50 8.47 0.41
C TYR A 70 -0.38 8.19 1.41
N HIS A 71 0.83 8.57 1.02
CA HIS A 71 1.97 8.70 1.91
C HIS A 71 2.38 10.16 2.02
N VAL A 72 2.96 10.53 3.15
CA VAL A 72 3.59 11.84 3.33
C VAL A 72 5.09 11.64 3.48
N ILE A 73 5.87 12.40 2.73
CA ILE A 73 7.34 12.31 2.72
C ILE A 73 7.98 13.68 2.95
N SER A 74 9.23 13.67 3.38
CA SER A 74 10.07 14.87 3.55
C SER A 74 11.10 15.05 2.43
N CYS A 75 11.46 13.96 1.74
CA CYS A 75 12.37 13.94 0.59
C CYS A 75 11.98 12.82 -0.37
N ASP A 76 12.56 12.82 -1.59
CA ASP A 76 12.42 11.73 -2.56
C ASP A 76 12.56 10.37 -1.87
N SER A 77 11.63 9.45 -2.14
CA SER A 77 11.54 8.16 -1.46
C SER A 77 11.11 7.06 -2.43
N GLN A 78 11.57 5.84 -2.19
CA GLN A 78 11.07 4.64 -2.84
C GLN A 78 10.11 3.92 -1.88
N VAL A 79 8.97 3.47 -2.38
CA VAL A 79 7.96 2.75 -1.60
C VAL A 79 7.76 1.37 -2.18
N GLY A 80 7.62 0.37 -1.33
CA GLY A 80 7.22 -0.99 -1.67
C GLY A 80 6.59 -1.68 -0.47
N GLY A 81 6.21 -2.95 -0.61
CA GLY A 81 5.54 -3.62 0.50
C GLY A 81 5.00 -5.00 0.19
N ALA A 82 4.04 -5.44 1.00
CA ALA A 82 3.28 -6.65 0.80
C ALA A 82 1.87 -6.55 1.39
N PHE A 83 0.93 -7.24 0.76
CA PHE A 83 -0.36 -7.58 1.37
C PHE A 83 -0.31 -8.99 1.93
N PHE A 84 -0.99 -9.20 3.05
CA PHE A 84 -1.12 -10.48 3.73
C PHE A 84 -2.59 -10.87 3.79
N GLY A 85 -2.86 -12.14 3.55
CA GLY A 85 -4.20 -12.66 3.47
C GLY A 85 -4.25 -14.16 3.70
N GLU A 86 -5.41 -14.72 3.41
CA GLU A 86 -5.66 -16.15 3.45
C GLU A 86 -6.61 -16.55 2.32
N THR A 87 -6.53 -17.81 1.90
CA THR A 87 -7.55 -18.40 1.02
C THR A 87 -8.82 -18.74 1.82
N ASN A 88 -9.90 -19.11 1.13
CA ASN A 88 -11.12 -19.60 1.77
C ASN A 88 -10.93 -20.83 2.69
N ASN A 89 -9.83 -21.57 2.53
CA ASN A 89 -9.48 -22.73 3.34
C ASN A 89 -8.55 -22.38 4.52
N GLY A 90 -8.31 -21.08 4.77
CA GLY A 90 -7.42 -20.60 5.82
C GLY A 90 -5.93 -20.76 5.52
N ILE A 91 -5.56 -21.00 4.25
CA ILE A 91 -4.14 -21.09 3.86
C ILE A 91 -3.57 -19.68 3.80
N PRO A 92 -2.51 -19.34 4.57
CA PRO A 92 -1.89 -18.02 4.50
C PRO A 92 -1.28 -17.75 3.13
N ILE A 93 -1.49 -16.53 2.63
CA ILE A 93 -0.91 -16.04 1.39
C ILE A 93 -0.32 -14.64 1.60
N TYR A 94 0.66 -14.28 0.78
CA TYR A 94 1.10 -12.90 0.67
C TYR A 94 1.41 -12.57 -0.78
N THR A 95 1.29 -11.29 -1.12
CA THR A 95 1.70 -10.78 -2.43
C THR A 95 2.50 -9.50 -2.26
N LYS A 96 3.53 -9.32 -3.09
CA LYS A 96 4.38 -8.13 -3.04
C LYS A 96 3.66 -6.96 -3.68
N ILE A 97 3.80 -5.80 -3.06
CA ILE A 97 3.53 -4.52 -3.70
C ILE A 97 4.80 -4.11 -4.45
N PRO A 98 4.77 -4.03 -5.79
CA PRO A 98 5.94 -3.61 -6.57
C PRO A 98 6.45 -2.25 -6.11
N SER A 99 7.77 -2.07 -6.16
CA SER A 99 8.36 -0.80 -5.76
C SER A 99 8.06 0.31 -6.77
N PHE A 100 7.74 1.49 -6.27
CA PHE A 100 7.54 2.71 -7.06
C PHE A 100 8.17 3.93 -6.36
N GLU A 101 8.40 4.99 -7.12
CA GLU A 101 9.07 6.20 -6.64
C GLU A 101 8.07 7.30 -6.27
N LEU A 102 8.39 8.02 -5.19
CA LEU A 102 7.75 9.27 -4.80
C LEU A 102 8.78 10.38 -4.98
N THR A 103 8.75 11.03 -6.14
CA THR A 103 9.69 12.09 -6.51
C THR A 103 9.02 13.44 -6.33
N ILE A 104 9.62 14.31 -5.52
CA ILE A 104 9.09 15.66 -5.29
C ILE A 104 9.14 16.43 -6.61
N PRO A 105 8.02 17.01 -7.08
CA PRO A 105 8.01 17.73 -8.33
C PRO A 105 8.95 18.94 -8.27
N LYS A 106 9.85 19.08 -9.26
CA LYS A 106 10.86 20.16 -9.31
C LYS A 106 10.30 21.55 -9.65
N TRP A 107 8.99 21.64 -9.84
CA TRP A 107 8.27 22.89 -10.07
C TRP A 107 7.56 23.40 -8.82
N ALA A 108 7.62 22.63 -7.72
CA ALA A 108 7.05 22.98 -6.41
C ALA A 108 7.99 23.88 -5.61
#